data_AF-A0A973D4K3-F1
#
_entry.id   AF-A0A973D4K3-F1
#
_cell.length_a   1.000
_cell.length_b   1.000
_cell.length_c   1.000
_cell.angle_alpha   90.00
_cell.angle_beta   90.00
_cell.angle_gamma   90.00
#
_symmetry.space_group_name_H-M   'P 1'
#
loop_
_entity.id
_entity.type
_entity.pdbx_description
1 polymer ?
#
loop_
_entity_poly.entity_id
_entity_poly.type
_entity_poly.pdbx_seq_one_letter_code
_entity_poly.pdbx_strand_id
1 'polypeptide(L)' 'QVRSAIASTPLLAGSGVDLDNVIPIMEFADGVIVGTSLKIDGDVEQPVDVARVRSLVARVRG' A
#
# COMPACT_ATOMS: atom_id res chain seq x y z
N GLN A 1 -6.12 13.98 10.81
CA GLN A 1 -6.37 15.37 10.35
C GLN A 1 -6.85 15.40 8.90
N VAL A 2 -6.20 14.73 7.95
CA VAL A 2 -6.65 14.70 6.53
C VAL A 2 -8.03 14.06 6.36
N ARG A 3 -8.25 12.82 6.83
CA ARG A 3 -9.53 12.09 6.66
C ARG A 3 -10.78 12.90 7.05
N SER A 4 -10.69 13.63 8.16
CA SER A 4 -11.78 14.48 8.67
C SER A 4 -12.07 15.70 7.79
N ALA A 5 -11.05 16.25 7.11
CA ALA A 5 -11.19 17.41 6.24
C ALA A 5 -11.79 17.06 4.86
N ILE A 6 -11.75 15.78 4.47
CA ILE A 6 -12.16 15.30 3.15
C ILE A 6 -13.16 14.15 3.24
N ALA A 7 -14.15 14.23 4.13
CA ALA A 7 -15.02 13.11 4.49
C ALA A 7 -15.68 12.37 3.30
N SER A 8 -15.98 13.05 2.19
CA SER A 8 -16.62 12.47 1.00
C SER A 8 -15.65 12.12 -0.14
N THR A 9 -14.37 12.49 -0.04
CA THR A 9 -13.39 12.28 -1.12
C THR A 9 -12.58 11.00 -0.84
N PRO A 10 -12.40 10.10 -1.81
CA PRO A 10 -11.52 8.95 -1.64
C PRO A 10 -10.09 9.36 -1.27
N LEU A 11 -9.54 8.74 -0.23
CA LEU A 11 -8.18 8.98 0.27
C LEU A 11 -7.31 7.77 -0.04
N LEU A 12 -6.25 7.97 -0.83
CA LEU A 12 -5.28 6.92 -1.15
C LEU A 12 -3.91 7.27 -0.54
N ALA A 13 -3.27 6.31 0.12
CA ALA A 13 -1.88 6.45 0.58
C ALA A 13 -0.90 5.91 -0.47
N GLY A 14 0.12 6.69 -0.83
CA GLY A 14 1.02 6.33 -1.95
C GLY A 14 2.49 6.08 -1.59
N SER A 15 2.97 6.58 -0.46
CA SER A 15 4.40 6.49 -0.09
C SER A 15 4.60 5.61 1.14
N GLY A 16 5.67 4.82 1.12
CA GLY A 16 6.10 4.02 2.27
C GLY A 16 5.23 2.81 2.61
N VAL A 17 4.25 2.46 1.77
CA VAL A 17 3.39 1.29 2.01
C VAL A 17 4.15 0.00 1.72
N ASP A 18 4.07 -0.97 2.62
CA ASP A 18 4.64 -2.32 2.50
C ASP A 18 3.74 -3.38 3.18
N LEU A 19 4.22 -4.63 3.22
CA LEU A 19 3.45 -5.75 3.79
C LEU A 19 3.17 -5.58 5.30
N ASP A 20 4.05 -4.92 6.03
CA ASP A 20 3.99 -4.83 7.48
C ASP A 20 3.05 -3.70 7.92
N ASN A 21 2.96 -2.62 7.12
CA ASN A 21 2.18 -1.43 7.46
C ASN A 21 0.88 -1.22 6.64
N VAL A 22 0.59 -2.06 5.63
CA VAL A 22 -0.60 -1.86 4.78
C VAL A 22 -1.91 -1.85 5.57
N ILE A 23 -2.06 -2.74 6.57
CA ILE A 23 -3.27 -2.82 7.40
C ILE A 23 -3.48 -1.55 8.24
N PRO A 24 -2.52 -1.11 9.09
CA PRO A 24 -2.70 0.11 9.86
C PRO A 24 -2.84 1.36 8.98
N ILE A 25 -2.27 1.40 7.78
CA ILE A 25 -2.49 2.51 6.83
C ILE A 25 -3.95 2.51 6.32
N MET A 26 -4.48 1.34 5.98
CA MET A 26 -5.86 1.20 5.49
C MET A 26 -6.93 1.48 6.55
N GLU A 27 -6.58 1.58 7.84
CA GLU A 27 -7.49 2.09 8.87
C GLU A 27 -7.88 3.56 8.63
N PHE A 28 -7.04 4.32 7.91
CA PHE A 28 -7.24 5.75 7.67
C PHE A 28 -7.45 6.11 6.20
N ALA A 29 -7.14 5.20 5.28
CA ALA A 29 -7.21 5.39 3.83
C ALA A 29 -8.15 4.39 3.17
N ASP A 30 -8.81 4.80 2.10
CA ASP A 30 -9.74 3.96 1.32
C ASP A 30 -8.99 3.01 0.37
N GLY A 31 -7.69 3.22 0.18
CA GLY A 31 -6.83 2.37 -0.63
C GLY A 31 -5.37 2.81 -0.60
N VAL A 32 -4.54 2.06 -1.30
CA VAL A 32 -3.09 2.27 -1.36
C VAL A 32 -2.57 2.16 -2.79
N ILE A 33 -1.53 2.94 -3.09
CA ILE A 33 -0.71 2.81 -4.30
C ILE A 33 0.67 2.38 -3.83
N VAL A 34 1.14 1.23 -4.31
CA VAL A 34 2.37 0.60 -3.82
C VAL A 34 3.35 0.37 -4.97
N GLY A 35 4.59 0.79 -4.78
CA GLY A 35 5.66 0.74 -5.78
C GLY A 35 6.87 -0.04 -5.28
N THR A 36 7.86 0.68 -4.76
CA THR A 36 9.20 0.16 -4.42
C THR A 36 9.19 -1.11 -3.57
N SER A 37 8.31 -1.23 -2.57
CA SER A 37 8.23 -2.43 -1.71
C SER A 37 7.77 -3.70 -2.44
N LEU A 38 7.19 -3.58 -3.63
CA LEU A 38 6.79 -4.71 -4.49
C LEU A 38 7.88 -5.12 -5.48
N LYS A 39 8.99 -4.39 -5.56
CA LYS A 39 10.11 -4.69 -6.44
C LYS A 39 11.04 -5.72 -5.81
N ILE A 40 11.79 -6.49 -6.62
CA ILE A 40 12.84 -7.37 -6.08
C ILE A 40 13.82 -6.51 -5.28
N ASP A 41 14.18 -7.00 -4.08
CA ASP A 41 15.02 -6.32 -3.09
C ASP A 41 14.64 -4.87 -2.71
N GLY A 42 13.43 -4.42 -3.06
CA GLY A 42 13.03 -3.04 -2.81
C GLY A 42 13.74 -2.02 -3.70
N ASP A 43 14.31 -2.43 -4.83
CA ASP A 43 15.01 -1.56 -5.77
C ASP A 43 14.08 -1.17 -6.93
N VAL A 44 13.96 0.13 -7.20
CA VAL A 44 13.06 0.69 -8.23
C VAL A 44 13.43 0.23 -9.64
N GLU A 45 14.72 -0.05 -9.89
CA GLU A 45 15.23 -0.51 -11.18
C GLU A 45 14.96 -2.00 -11.43
N GLN A 46 14.61 -2.76 -10.38
CA GLN A 46 14.30 -4.17 -10.50
C GLN A 46 12.89 -4.42 -11.07
N PRO A 47 12.59 -5.63 -11.57
CA PRO A 47 11.22 -6.00 -11.88
C PRO A 47 10.37 -6.14 -10.62
N VAL A 48 9.05 -6.15 -10.81
CA VAL A 48 8.09 -6.44 -9.74
C VAL A 48 8.21 -7.90 -9.32
N ASP A 49 8.24 -8.14 -8.02
CA ASP A 49 8.21 -9.48 -7.43
C ASP A 49 6.75 -9.92 -7.23
N VAL A 50 6.32 -10.90 -8.04
CA VAL A 50 4.97 -11.46 -8.00
C VAL A 50 4.62 -12.06 -6.64
N ALA A 51 5.59 -12.65 -5.93
CA ALA A 51 5.34 -13.22 -4.61
C ALA A 51 5.01 -12.12 -3.59
N ARG A 52 5.74 -10.99 -3.61
CA ARG A 52 5.44 -9.81 -2.78
C ARG A 52 4.07 -9.23 -3.08
N VAL A 53 3.70 -9.11 -4.36
CA VAL A 53 2.34 -8.67 -4.76
C VAL A 53 1.27 -9.59 -4.20
N ARG A 54 1.43 -10.90 -4.34
CA ARG A 54 0.46 -11.88 -3.81
C ARG A 54 0.32 -11.78 -2.30
N SER A 55 1.43 -11.68 -1.59
CA SER A 55 1.42 -11.52 -0.13
C SER A 55 0.72 -10.24 0.32
N LEU A 56 1.00 -9.11 -0.32
CA LEU A 56 0.33 -7.84 -0.01
C LEU A 56 -1.18 -7.92 -0.28
N VAL A 57 -1.58 -8.42 -1.45
CA VAL A 57 -3.00 -8.57 -1.81
C VAL A 57 -3.71 -9.54 -0.88
N ALA A 58 -3.09 -10.67 -0.54
CA ALA A 58 -3.65 -11.63 0.42
C ALA A 58 -3.81 -11.01 1.81
N ARG A 59 -2.83 -10.21 2.27
CA ARG A 59 -2.91 -9.49 3.54
C ARG A 59 -4.08 -8.51 3.58
N VAL A 60 -4.30 -7.77 2.49
CA VAL A 60 -5.40 -6.78 2.37
C VAL A 60 -6.77 -7.43 2.23
N ARG A 61 -6.85 -8.56 1.51
CA ARG A 61 -8.12 -9.26 1.21
C ARG A 61 -8.56 -10.27 2.26
N GLY A 62 -7.80 -10.42 3.36
CA GLY A 62 -7.96 -11.43 4.42
C GLY A 62 -9.38 -11.96 4.61
#